data_AF-A0A525J7D8-F1
#
_entry.id   AF-A0A525J7D8-F1
#
_cell.length_a   1.000
_cell.length_b   1.000
_cell.length_c   1.000
_cell.angle_alpha   90.00
_cell.angle_beta   90.00
_cell.angle_gamma   90.00
#
_symmetry.space_group_name_H-M   'P 1'
#
loop_
_entity.id
_entity.type
_entity.pdbx_description
1 polymer ?
#
loop_
_entity_poly.entity_id
_entity_poly.type
_entity_poly.pdbx_seq_one_letter_code
_entity_poly.pdbx_strand_id
1 'polypeptide(L)'
;MHQAADVPFERAVREFVRWRAVPEQARSPAPAWWWGTAFELRDMRQPMPQAWCASLELPDGATFADGAQVFLTFLADQTSLPWPGDFPGHLEQPKSA
;
A
#
# COMPACT_ATOMS: atom_id res chain seq x y z
N MET A 1 -11.49 -18.26 8.58
CA MET A 1 -11.38 -16.85 9.02
C MET A 1 -9.93 -16.59 9.39
N HIS A 2 -9.13 -15.96 8.52
CA HIS A 2 -7.73 -15.60 8.80
C HIS A 2 -7.67 -14.17 9.38
N GLN A 3 -8.22 -13.99 10.58
CA GLN A 3 -8.27 -12.69 11.28
C GLN A 3 -6.88 -12.03 11.48
N ALA A 4 -5.80 -12.82 11.45
CA ALA A 4 -4.45 -12.31 11.63
C ALA A 4 -3.86 -11.64 10.37
N ALA A 5 -4.29 -12.03 9.17
CA ALA A 5 -3.84 -11.41 7.91
C ALA A 5 -4.66 -10.16 7.55
N ASP A 6 -5.87 -10.04 8.11
CA ASP A 6 -6.78 -8.90 7.89
C ASP A 6 -6.18 -7.59 8.42
N VAL A 7 -5.56 -7.60 9.60
CA VAL A 7 -5.05 -6.36 10.25
C VAL A 7 -3.86 -5.74 9.51
N PRO A 8 -2.82 -6.52 9.11
CA PRO A 8 -1.74 -5.98 8.28
C PRO A 8 -2.23 -5.45 6.93
N PHE A 9 -3.19 -6.14 6.30
CA PHE A 9 -3.72 -5.72 5.00
C PHE A 9 -4.59 -4.46 5.11
N GLU A 10 -5.47 -4.40 6.10
CA GLU A 10 -6.27 -3.20 6.37
C GLU A 10 -5.38 -1.98 6.62
N ARG A 11 -4.30 -2.16 7.39
CA ARG A 11 -3.31 -1.11 7.60
C ARG A 11 -2.70 -0.64 6.28
N ALA A 12 -2.28 -1.57 5.43
CA ALA A 12 -1.71 -1.25 4.12
C ALA A 12 -2.71 -0.50 3.23
N VAL A 13 -3.99 -0.91 3.21
CA VAL A 13 -5.06 -0.22 2.47
C VAL A 13 -5.24 1.23 2.97
N ARG A 14 -5.29 1.43 4.29
CA ARG A 14 -5.44 2.78 4.88
C ARG A 14 -4.22 3.67 4.60
N GLU A 15 -3.01 3.11 4.67
CA GLU A 15 -1.78 3.81 4.34
C GLU A 15 -1.72 4.17 2.85
N PHE A 16 -2.18 3.28 1.96
CA PHE A 16 -2.24 3.53 0.53
C PHE A 16 -3.12 4.71 0.17
N VAL A 17 -4.31 4.82 0.77
CA VAL A 17 -5.20 5.97 0.54
C VAL A 17 -4.51 7.28 0.92
N ARG A 18 -3.81 7.30 2.06
CA ARG A 18 -3.07 8.49 2.52
C ARG A 18 -1.87 8.81 1.61
N TRP A 19 -1.15 7.77 1.19
CA TRP A 19 -0.01 7.87 0.28
C TRP A 19 -0.43 8.42 -1.08
N ARG A 20 -1.50 7.87 -1.66
CA ARG A 20 -2.00 8.26 -2.98
C ARG A 20 -2.67 9.63 -3.00
N ALA A 21 -3.10 10.14 -1.83
CA ALA A 21 -3.58 11.52 -1.68
C ALA A 21 -2.46 12.57 -1.77
N VAL A 22 -1.19 12.20 -1.53
CA VAL A 22 -0.06 13.11 -1.74
C VAL A 22 0.22 13.23 -3.25
N PRO A 23 0.42 14.43 -3.81
CA PRO A 23 0.80 14.60 -5.22
C PRO A 23 2.07 13.82 -5.55
N GLU A 24 2.14 13.20 -6.74
CA GLU A 24 3.24 12.31 -7.14
C GLU A 24 4.62 12.95 -6.93
N GLN A 25 4.79 14.22 -7.31
CA GLN A 25 6.05 14.97 -7.14
C GLN A 25 6.49 15.21 -5.68
N ALA A 26 5.58 15.08 -4.71
CA ALA A 26 5.87 15.25 -3.27
C ALA A 26 5.75 13.93 -2.50
N ARG A 27 5.30 12.87 -3.18
CA ARG A 27 5.02 11.56 -2.58
C ARG A 27 6.33 10.80 -2.46
N SER A 28 6.54 10.17 -1.30
CA SER A 28 7.68 9.29 -1.16
C SER A 28 7.47 7.98 -1.93
N PRO A 29 8.53 7.21 -2.22
CA PRO A 29 8.37 5.90 -2.83
C PRO A 29 7.48 4.98 -1.99
N ALA A 30 6.87 3.95 -2.60
CA ALA A 30 6.02 3.03 -1.85
C ALA A 30 6.83 2.32 -0.72
N PRO A 31 6.29 2.19 0.49
CA PRO A 31 7.06 1.64 1.59
C PRO A 31 7.25 0.13 1.52
N ALA A 32 8.44 -0.34 1.90
CA ALA A 32 8.79 -1.77 1.88
C ALA A 32 7.86 -2.65 2.73
N TRP A 33 7.32 -2.11 3.82
CA TRP A 33 6.50 -2.85 4.76
C TRP A 33 5.12 -3.27 4.18
N TRP A 34 4.73 -2.76 3.01
CA TRP A 34 3.56 -3.28 2.30
C TRP A 34 3.83 -4.64 1.65
N TRP A 35 5.07 -4.95 1.27
CA TRP A 35 5.35 -6.13 0.44
C TRP A 35 5.22 -7.43 1.20
N GLY A 36 5.56 -7.47 2.49
CA GLY A 36 5.41 -8.69 3.30
C GLY A 36 3.98 -9.23 3.23
N THR A 37 3.02 -8.36 3.56
CA THR A 37 1.58 -8.69 3.49
C THR A 37 1.11 -8.94 2.06
N ALA A 38 1.59 -8.17 1.07
CA ALA A 38 1.20 -8.40 -0.32
C ALA A 38 1.69 -9.77 -0.84
N PHE A 39 2.90 -10.19 -0.51
CA PHE A 39 3.41 -11.51 -0.91
C PHE A 39 2.67 -12.66 -0.22
N GLU A 40 2.28 -12.50 1.04
CA GLU A 40 1.47 -13.50 1.77
C GLU A 40 0.08 -13.68 1.14
N LEU A 41 -0.49 -12.60 0.58
CA LEU A 41 -1.87 -12.57 0.09
C LEU A 41 -2.02 -12.73 -1.42
N ARG A 42 -0.91 -12.72 -2.19
CA ARG A 42 -0.93 -12.78 -3.67
C ARG A 42 -1.67 -13.98 -4.26
N ASP A 43 -1.75 -15.08 -3.51
CA ASP A 43 -2.42 -16.32 -3.93
C ASP A 43 -3.81 -16.49 -3.27
N MET A 44 -4.22 -15.55 -2.40
CA MET A 44 -5.49 -15.61 -1.67
C MET A 44 -6.65 -15.10 -2.52
N ARG A 45 -7.40 -16.03 -3.11
CA ARG A 45 -8.59 -15.75 -3.94
C ARG A 45 -9.87 -15.45 -3.14
N GLN A 46 -9.77 -15.26 -1.83
CA GLN A 46 -10.92 -14.90 -1.01
C GLN A 46 -11.36 -13.47 -1.38
N PRO A 47 -12.66 -13.19 -1.54
CA PRO A 47 -13.15 -11.82 -1.71
C PRO A 47 -12.79 -10.95 -0.52
N MET A 48 -12.40 -9.71 -0.76
CA MET A 48 -12.17 -8.72 0.29
C MET A 48 -13.42 -7.85 0.52
N PRO A 49 -13.53 -7.17 1.68
CA PRO A 49 -14.60 -6.22 1.95
C PRO A 49 -14.70 -5.12 0.87
N GLN A 50 -15.93 -4.73 0.52
CA GLN A 50 -16.21 -3.72 -0.51
C GLN A 50 -15.51 -2.37 -0.26
N ALA A 51 -15.41 -1.96 1.01
CA ALA A 51 -14.71 -0.73 1.39
C ALA A 51 -13.22 -0.76 1.02
N TRP A 52 -12.59 -1.94 1.04
CA TRP A 52 -11.19 -2.11 0.64
C TRP A 52 -11.07 -2.13 -0.88
N CYS A 53 -12.00 -2.78 -1.61
CA CYS A 53 -12.10 -2.66 -3.07
C CYS A 53 -12.13 -1.19 -3.50
N ALA A 54 -13.05 -0.40 -2.93
CA ALA A 54 -13.19 1.01 -3.25
C ALA A 54 -11.92 1.83 -2.91
N SER A 55 -11.28 1.56 -1.77
CA SER A 55 -10.05 2.25 -1.36
C SER A 55 -8.87 1.97 -2.31
N LEU A 56 -8.84 0.78 -2.91
CA LEU A 56 -7.83 0.33 -3.87
C LEU A 56 -8.22 0.57 -5.33
N GLU A 57 -9.37 1.21 -5.60
CA GLU A 57 -9.91 1.41 -6.96
C GLU A 57 -10.12 0.12 -7.75
N LEU A 58 -10.49 -0.95 -7.03
CA LEU A 58 -10.78 -2.26 -7.60
C LEU A 58 -12.30 -2.47 -7.70
N PRO A 59 -12.76 -3.31 -8.64
CA PRO A 59 -14.18 -3.64 -8.77
C PRO A 59 -14.71 -4.36 -7.52
N ASP A 60 -16.00 -4.24 -7.27
CA ASP A 60 -16.68 -4.97 -6.22
C ASP A 60 -16.50 -6.49 -6.40
N GLY A 61 -16.21 -7.19 -5.30
CA GLY A 61 -15.93 -8.63 -5.31
C GLY A 61 -14.48 -9.01 -5.67
N ALA A 62 -13.60 -8.02 -5.86
CA ALA A 62 -12.15 -8.27 -5.96
C ALA A 62 -11.63 -9.05 -4.74
N THR A 63 -10.54 -9.77 -4.97
CA THR A 63 -9.93 -10.67 -3.98
C THR A 63 -8.75 -10.02 -3.27
N PHE A 64 -8.29 -10.66 -2.19
CA PHE A 64 -7.03 -10.28 -1.54
C PHE A 64 -5.83 -10.35 -2.50
N ALA A 65 -5.81 -11.30 -3.43
CA ALA A 65 -4.80 -11.40 -4.47
C ALA A 65 -4.81 -10.16 -5.39
N ASP A 66 -5.99 -9.69 -5.80
CA ASP A 66 -6.13 -8.48 -6.62
C ASP A 66 -5.62 -7.24 -5.87
N GLY A 67 -5.96 -7.12 -4.58
CA GLY A 67 -5.47 -6.04 -3.72
C GLY A 67 -3.97 -6.10 -3.46
N ALA A 68 -3.40 -7.30 -3.28
CA ALA A 68 -1.97 -7.51 -3.16
C ALA A 68 -1.23 -7.07 -4.43
N GLN A 69 -1.80 -7.34 -5.60
CA GLN A 69 -1.23 -6.95 -6.89
C GLN A 69 -1.11 -5.43 -7.05
N VAL A 70 -2.02 -4.64 -6.46
CA VAL A 70 -1.91 -3.17 -6.43
C VAL A 70 -0.60 -2.75 -5.77
N PHE A 71 -0.28 -3.28 -4.58
CA PHE A 71 0.96 -2.96 -3.87
C PHE A 71 2.21 -3.45 -4.62
N LEU A 72 2.14 -4.66 -5.20
CA LEU A 72 3.27 -5.24 -5.94
C LEU A 72 3.55 -4.51 -7.26
N THR A 73 2.57 -3.82 -7.85
CA THR A 73 2.81 -2.99 -9.03
C THR A 73 3.76 -1.84 -8.71
N PHE A 74 3.66 -1.25 -7.51
CA PHE A 74 4.58 -0.18 -7.08
C PHE A 74 5.95 -0.70 -6.66
N LEU A 75 6.13 -2.01 -6.44
CA LEU A 75 7.45 -2.62 -6.24
C LEU A 75 8.24 -2.70 -7.54
N ALA A 76 7.56 -2.97 -8.66
CA ALA A 76 8.21 -3.24 -9.94
C ALA A 76 9.08 -2.07 -10.45
N ASP A 77 8.63 -0.84 -10.19
CA ASP A 77 9.31 0.38 -10.66
C ASP A 77 10.22 1.02 -9.60
N GLN A 78 10.38 0.40 -8.43
CA GLN A 78 11.02 1.05 -7.30
C GLN A 78 12.52 0.76 -7.18
N THR A 79 13.33 1.82 -7.24
CA THR A 79 14.80 1.76 -7.09
C THR A 79 15.30 2.28 -5.74
N SER A 80 14.40 2.78 -4.88
CA SER A 80 14.77 3.41 -3.60
C SER A 80 13.64 3.29 -2.58
N LEU A 81 13.97 3.09 -1.31
CA LEU A 81 13.00 2.97 -0.21
C LEU A 81 12.78 4.32 0.49
N PRO A 82 11.55 4.64 0.93
CA PRO A 82 11.34 5.79 1.78
C PRO A 82 11.99 5.54 3.16
N TRP A 83 12.54 6.59 3.77
CA TRP A 83 12.78 6.55 5.22
C TRP A 83 11.43 6.52 5.94
N PRO A 84 11.29 5.77 7.06
CA PRO A 84 10.00 5.66 7.76
C PRO A 84 9.38 7.00 8.18
N GLY A 85 10.19 8.04 8.38
CA GLY A 85 9.72 9.39 8.73
C GLY A 85 9.20 10.23 7.55
N ASP A 86 9.51 9.85 6.31
CA ASP A 86 9.14 10.58 5.08
C ASP A 86 7.88 10.00 4.40
N PHE A 87 7.14 9.14 5.10
CA PHE A 87 5.86 8.62 4.62
C PHE A 87 4.71 9.47 5.20
N PRO A 88 3.71 9.89 4.41
CA PRO A 88 3.46 9.54 3.00
C PRO A 88 4.13 10.46 1.95
N GLY A 89 4.86 11.49 2.37
CA GLY A 89 5.52 12.43 1.47
C GLY A 89 6.82 12.96 2.05
N HIS A 90 7.71 13.44 1.18
CA HIS A 90 8.98 14.01 1.61
C HIS A 90 8.72 15.21 2.52
N LEU A 91 9.06 15.10 3.80
CA LEU A 91 9.27 16.29 4.60
C LEU A 91 10.47 16.98 3.97
N GLU A 92 10.27 18.18 3.40
CA GLU A 92 11.40 19.02 3.07
C GLU A 92 12.20 19.22 4.35
N GLN A 93 13.29 18.47 4.52
CA GLN A 93 14.19 18.69 5.63
C GLN A 93 14.70 20.13 5.47
N PRO A 94 14.53 21.00 6.46
CA PRO A 94 15.09 22.34 6.37
C PRO A 94 16.58 22.18 6.10
N LYS A 95 17.04 22.73 4.96
CA LYS A 95 18.47 22.79 4.63
C LYS A 95 19.18 23.42 5.82
N SER A 96 19.94 22.63 6.56
CA SER A 96 20.86 23.16 7.57
C SER A 96 21.80 24.13 6.85
N ALA A 97 21.70 25.41 7.20
CA ALA A 97 22.53 26.50 6.70
C ALA A 97 23.97 26.39 7.21
#